data_AF-A0A957USM5-F1
#
_entry.id   AF-A0A957USM5-F1
#
_cell.length_a   1.000
_cell.length_b   1.000
_cell.length_c   1.000
_cell.angle_alpha   90.00
_cell.angle_beta   90.00
_cell.angle_gamma   90.00
#
_symmetry.space_group_name_H-M   'P 1'
#
loop_
_entity.id
_entity.type
_entity.pdbx_description
1 polymer ?
#
loop_
_entity_poly.entity_id
_entity_poly.type
_entity_poly.pdbx_seq_one_letter_code
_entity_poly.pdbx_strand_id
1 'polypeptide(L)' 'DSQAVTGLDANHTRVYYRTNTEPGSSGSPCFDQNWALVALHHSGDPNEIPIANEGIPIRRVAEMIAAHGFGHLMGEEKL' A
#
# COMPACT_ATOMS: atom_id res chain seq x y z
N ASP A 1 6.98 -6.66 -13.81
CA ASP A 1 5.96 -7.71 -13.85
C ASP A 1 4.59 -7.01 -13.87
N SER A 2 3.81 -7.19 -14.93
CA SER A 2 2.60 -6.39 -15.21
C SER A 2 1.35 -6.89 -14.46
N GLN A 3 1.49 -7.92 -13.62
CA GLN A 3 0.42 -8.52 -12.80
C GLN A 3 0.90 -8.79 -11.37
N ALA A 4 1.56 -7.79 -10.78
CA ALA A 4 2.11 -7.90 -9.42
C ALA A 4 0.99 -7.91 -8.35
N VAL A 5 -0.10 -7.17 -8.54
CA VAL A 5 -1.23 -7.13 -7.58
C VAL A 5 -2.06 -8.41 -7.68
N THR A 6 -2.28 -9.07 -6.54
CA THR A 6 -3.01 -10.35 -6.45
C THR A 6 -4.43 -10.19 -5.89
N GLY A 7 -4.75 -9.08 -5.21
CA GLY A 7 -6.12 -8.80 -4.78
C GLY A 7 -6.22 -7.74 -3.68
N LEU A 8 -7.45 -7.49 -3.23
CA LEU A 8 -7.77 -6.70 -2.03
C LEU A 8 -8.41 -7.62 -0.98
N ASP A 9 -8.26 -7.28 0.30
CA ASP A 9 -9.07 -7.91 1.36
C ASP A 9 -10.55 -7.50 1.24
N ALA A 10 -11.44 -8.19 1.97
CA ALA A 10 -12.89 -7.95 1.91
C ALA A 10 -13.29 -6.50 2.26
N ASN A 11 -12.49 -5.79 3.06
CA ASN A 11 -12.77 -4.43 3.48
C ASN A 11 -12.09 -3.36 2.59
N HIS A 12 -11.32 -3.80 1.59
CA HIS A 12 -10.44 -2.93 0.79
C HIS A 12 -9.54 -2.04 1.67
N THR A 13 -9.05 -2.59 2.78
CA THR A 13 -8.08 -1.97 3.68
C THR A 13 -6.67 -2.51 3.47
N ARG A 14 -6.53 -3.61 2.74
CA ARG A 14 -5.26 -4.25 2.37
C ARG A 14 -5.23 -4.57 0.89
N VAL A 15 -4.06 -4.42 0.30
CA VAL A 15 -3.73 -4.89 -1.05
C VAL A 15 -2.64 -5.94 -0.96
N TYR A 16 -2.81 -7.04 -1.69
CA TYR A 16 -1.83 -8.10 -1.79
C TYR A 16 -1.10 -8.03 -3.13
N TYR A 17 0.21 -8.24 -3.12
CA TYR A 17 1.04 -8.19 -4.33
C TYR A 17 2.31 -9.04 -4.23
N ARG A 18 2.91 -9.33 -5.39
CA ARG A 18 4.14 -10.09 -5.55
C ARG A 18 5.26 -9.17 -6.03
N THR A 19 6.03 -8.69 -5.06
CA THR A 19 7.28 -7.96 -5.29
C THR A 19 8.30 -8.50 -4.30
N ASN A 20 9.56 -8.65 -4.65
CA ASN A 20 10.55 -9.04 -3.65
C ASN A 20 10.71 -7.88 -2.63
N THR A 21 10.63 -8.20 -1.34
CA THR A 21 10.86 -7.24 -0.25
C THR A 21 11.84 -7.83 0.74
N GLU A 22 12.74 -7.00 1.27
CA GLU A 22 13.70 -7.38 2.29
C GLU A 22 13.26 -6.85 3.67
N PRO A 23 13.73 -7.45 4.78
CA PRO A 23 13.55 -6.89 6.10
C PRO A 23 13.95 -5.40 6.14
N GLY A 24 13.08 -4.57 6.72
CA GLY A 24 13.27 -3.11 6.75
C GLY A 24 12.49 -2.34 5.68
N SER A 25 11.75 -3.02 4.79
CA SER A 25 10.92 -2.37 3.75
C SER A 25 9.58 -1.79 4.27
N SER A 26 9.27 -1.89 5.56
CA SER A 26 8.04 -1.36 6.15
C SER A 26 7.89 0.15 5.91
N GLY A 27 6.75 0.55 5.36
CA GLY A 27 6.44 1.92 4.99
C GLY A 27 6.94 2.35 3.60
N SER A 28 7.65 1.50 2.85
CA SER A 28 8.11 1.86 1.51
C SER A 28 6.94 2.17 0.57
N PRO A 29 7.05 3.19 -0.30
CA PRO A 29 6.00 3.55 -1.24
C PRO A 29 5.88 2.50 -2.35
N CYS A 30 4.64 2.14 -2.68
CA CYS A 30 4.31 1.29 -3.81
C CYS A 30 3.71 2.13 -4.94
N PHE A 31 4.31 2.06 -6.13
CA PHE A 31 3.89 2.82 -7.30
C PHE A 31 3.25 1.92 -8.37
N ASP A 32 2.29 2.46 -9.10
CA ASP A 32 1.82 1.83 -10.34
C ASP A 32 2.78 2.10 -11.52
N GLN A 33 2.42 1.59 -12.70
CA GLN A 33 3.23 1.74 -13.93
C GLN A 33 3.39 3.20 -14.40
N ASN A 34 2.55 4.12 -13.91
CA ASN A 34 2.61 5.54 -14.21
C ASN A 34 3.32 6.34 -13.10
N TRP A 35 3.97 5.65 -12.16
CA TRP A 35 4.59 6.25 -10.97
C TRP A 35 3.59 6.94 -10.02
N ALA A 36 2.31 6.59 -10.09
CA ALA A 36 1.34 7.06 -9.10
C ALA A 36 1.49 6.24 -7.81
N LEU A 37 1.56 6.92 -6.67
CA LEU A 37 1.58 6.26 -5.36
C LEU A 37 0.22 5.58 -5.15
N VAL A 38 0.21 4.27 -4.91
CA VAL A 38 -1.02 3.49 -4.74
C VAL A 38 -1.15 2.86 -3.36
N ALA A 39 -0.04 2.58 -2.67
CA ALA A 39 -0.04 1.97 -1.35
C ALA A 39 1.27 2.24 -0.59
N LEU A 40 1.26 1.96 0.71
CA LEU A 40 2.46 1.81 1.54
C LEU A 40 2.66 0.33 1.87
N HIS A 41 3.88 -0.19 1.74
CA HIS A 41 4.21 -1.53 2.18
C HIS A 41 4.02 -1.66 3.70
N HIS A 42 3.32 -2.69 4.13
CA HIS A 42 3.05 -2.92 5.55
C HIS A 42 3.83 -4.14 6.06
N SER A 43 3.65 -5.28 5.41
CA SER A 43 4.28 -6.54 5.80
C SER A 43 4.57 -7.44 4.60
N GLY A 44 5.60 -8.26 4.74
CA GLY A 44 5.78 -9.47 3.92
C GLY A 44 5.12 -10.67 4.60
N ASP A 45 4.78 -11.69 3.83
CA ASP A 45 4.39 -13.00 4.36
C ASP A 45 5.57 -13.60 5.16
N PRO A 46 5.38 -14.00 6.44
CA PRO A 46 6.45 -14.51 7.29
C PRO A 46 6.93 -15.92 6.92
N ASN A 47 6.29 -16.60 5.97
CA ASN A 47 6.72 -17.92 5.50
C ASN A 47 8.10 -17.86 4.82
N GLU A 48 8.87 -18.95 4.90
CA GLU A 48 10.18 -19.09 4.21
C GLU A 48 10.08 -18.84 2.70
N ILE A 49 8.93 -19.18 2.11
CA ILE A 49 8.57 -18.84 0.73
C ILE A 49 7.35 -17.91 0.79
N PRO A 50 7.55 -16.58 0.74
CA PRO A 50 6.46 -15.61 0.80
C PRO A 50 5.50 -15.78 -0.38
N ILE A 51 4.21 -15.90 -0.09
CA ILE A 51 3.18 -16.08 -1.14
C ILE A 51 2.71 -14.72 -1.67
N ALA A 52 2.70 -13.70 -0.81
CA ALA A 52 2.40 -12.31 -1.16
C ALA A 52 2.93 -11.34 -0.09
N ASN A 53 3.14 -10.08 -0.49
CA ASN A 53 3.24 -8.96 0.42
C ASN A 53 1.88 -8.32 0.66
N GLU A 54 1.79 -7.55 1.73
CA GLU A 54 0.65 -6.73 2.09
C GLU A 54 1.03 -5.24 2.06
N GLY A 55 0.15 -4.43 1.50
CA GLY A 55 0.20 -2.98 1.58
C GLY A 55 -1.10 -2.38 2.07
N ILE A 56 -1.03 -1.14 2.55
CA ILE A 56 -2.20 -0.33 2.89
C ILE A 56 -2.43 0.65 1.74
N PRO A 57 -3.62 0.64 1.08
CA PRO A 57 -3.90 1.57 -0.01
C PRO A 57 -3.77 3.03 0.44
N ILE A 58 -3.09 3.86 -0.35
CA ILE A 58 -2.79 5.26 0.04
C ILE A 58 -4.07 6.07 0.26
N ARG A 59 -5.11 5.77 -0.53
CA ARG A 59 -6.44 6.36 -0.38
C ARG A 59 -7.01 6.13 1.02
N ARG A 60 -6.85 4.94 1.59
CA ARG A 60 -7.34 4.64 2.95
C ARG A 60 -6.58 5.43 4.00
N VAL A 61 -5.27 5.58 3.84
CA VAL A 61 -4.45 6.42 4.72
C VAL A 61 -4.93 7.87 4.67
N ALA A 62 -5.15 8.42 3.47
CA ALA A 62 -5.66 9.78 3.30
C ALA A 62 -7.06 9.98 3.90
N GLU A 63 -7.99 9.04 3.63
CA GLU A 63 -9.32 9.03 4.23
C GLU A 63 -9.24 9.06 5.77
N MET A 64 -8.35 8.28 6.37
CA MET A 64 -8.12 8.29 7.82
C MET A 64 -7.53 9.61 8.31
N ILE A 65 -6.50 10.15 7.66
CA ILE A 65 -5.89 11.45 8.03
C ILE A 65 -6.96 12.55 8.04
N ALA A 66 -7.79 12.62 7.00
CA ALA A 66 -8.90 13.56 6.91
C ALA A 66 -9.92 13.37 8.03
N ALA A 67 -10.37 12.12 8.24
CA ALA A 67 -11.36 11.78 9.27
C ALA A 67 -10.89 12.13 10.69
N HIS A 68 -9.59 12.15 10.95
CA HIS A 68 -8.99 12.53 12.24
C HIS A 68 -8.69 14.04 12.36
N GLY A 69 -9.15 14.88 11.42
CA GLY A 69 -8.98 16.33 11.48
C GLY A 69 -7.63 16.84 10.98
N PHE A 70 -6.78 15.96 10.46
CA PHE A 70 -5.46 16.30 9.92
C PHE A 70 -5.46 16.53 8.41
N GLY A 71 -6.63 16.70 7.79
CA GLY A 71 -6.75 16.96 6.35
C GLY A 71 -5.97 18.21 5.88
N HIS A 72 -5.73 19.16 6.79
CA HIS A 72 -4.92 20.36 6.52
C HIS A 72 -3.43 20.06 6.28
N LEU A 73 -2.94 18.85 6.61
CA LEU A 73 -1.59 18.39 6.31
C LEU A 73 -1.47 17.78 4.91
N MET A 74 -2.60 17.53 4.23
CA MET A 74 -2.59 17.00 2.87
C MET A 74 -2.39 18.14 1.86
N GLY A 75 -1.57 17.89 0.84
CA GLY A 75 -1.33 18.83 -0.26
C GLY A 75 -2.58 19.04 -1.12
N GLU A 76 -2.49 19.96 -2.08
CA GLU A 76 -3.62 20.30 -2.96
C GLU A 76 -3.95 19.21 -4.00
N GLU A 77 -3.13 18.16 -4.11
CA GLU A 77 -3.42 17.02 -4.98
C GLU A 77 -4.57 16.18 -4.42
N LYS A 78 -5.69 16.19 -5.15
CA LYS A 78 -6.83 15.31 -4.90
C LYS A 78 -6.48 13.90 -5.40
N LEU A 79 -6.48 12.94 -4.48
CA LEU A 79 -6.50 11.50 -4.78
C LEU A 79 -7.80 11.10 -5.50
#